data_AF-A0A537CBW6-F1
#
_entry.id   AF-A0A537CBW6-F1
#
_cell.length_a   1.000
_cell.length_b   1.000
_cell.length_c   1.000
_cell.angle_alpha   90.00
_cell.angle_beta   90.00
_cell.angle_gamma   90.00
#
_symmetry.space_group_name_H-M   'P 1'
#
loop_
_entity.id
_entity.type
_entity.pdbx_description
1 polymer ?
#
loop_
_entity_poly.entity_id
_entity_poly.type
_entity_poly.pdbx_seq_one_letter_code
_entity_poly.pdbx_strand_id
1 'polypeptide(L)' 'MIDSSNLFLLITILLIAILSGRLLAPYVTRVFTLAPSQLDKVLNPIERGIYRLISVNPARGMGWKEYFLAALFV' A
#
# COMPACT_ATOMS: atom_id res chain seq x y z
N MET A 1 -0.57 -12.34 -36.39
CA MET A 1 0.22 -13.50 -35.92
C MET A 1 0.91 -13.03 -34.65
N ILE A 2 0.62 -13.60 -33.48
CA ILE A 2 1.35 -13.18 -32.27
C ILE A 2 2.76 -13.75 -32.44
N ASP A 3 3.73 -12.87 -32.62
CA ASP A 3 5.12 -13.27 -32.76
C ASP A 3 5.61 -13.98 -31.50
N SER A 4 6.45 -15.01 -31.66
CA SER A 4 6.98 -15.79 -30.54
C SER A 4 7.74 -14.92 -29.52
N SER A 5 8.29 -13.79 -29.97
CA SER A 5 8.90 -12.75 -29.13
C SER A 5 7.89 -12.06 -28.22
N ASN A 6 6.70 -11.72 -28.72
CA ASN A 6 5.65 -11.07 -27.93
C ASN A 6 5.06 -12.00 -26.86
N LEU A 7 4.94 -13.30 -27.17
CA LEU A 7 4.55 -14.31 -26.19
C LEU A 7 5.57 -14.44 -25.06
N PHE A 8 6.86 -14.48 -25.38
CA PHE A 8 7.93 -14.54 -24.39
C PHE A 8 7.93 -13.31 -23.47
N LEU A 9 7.74 -12.13 -24.04
CA LEU A 9 7.70 -10.87 -23.31
C LEU A 9 6.50 -10.83 -22.34
N LEU A 10 5.31 -11.21 -22.81
CA LEU A 10 4.09 -11.30 -21.97
C LEU A 10 4.28 -12.25 -20.79
N ILE A 11 4.82 -13.45 -21.02
CA ILE A 11 5.07 -14.43 -19.97
C ILE A 11 6.06 -13.88 -18.95
N THR A 12 7.11 -13.22 -19.41
CA THR A 12 8.14 -12.64 -18.55
C THR A 12 7.57 -11.52 -17.66
N ILE A 13 6.77 -10.61 -18.23
CA ILE A 13 6.10 -9.54 -17.46
C ILE A 13 5.15 -10.14 -16.43
N LEU A 14 4.34 -11.14 -16.81
CA LEU A 14 3.42 -11.80 -15.88
C LEU A 14 4.16 -12.49 -14.74
N LEU A 15 5.26 -13.20 -15.04
CA LEU A 15 6.10 -13.83 -14.02
C LEU A 15 6.66 -12.80 -13.05
N ILE A 16 7.24 -11.71 -13.55
CA ILE A 16 7.78 -10.63 -12.72
C ILE A 16 6.67 -10.02 -11.87
N ALA A 17 5.52 -9.70 -12.46
CA ALA A 17 4.38 -9.11 -11.75
C ALA A 17 3.89 -10.01 -10.59
N ILE A 18 3.79 -11.33 -10.82
CA ILE A 18 3.39 -12.29 -9.79
C ILE A 18 4.45 -12.41 -8.70
N LEU A 19 5.72 -12.47 -9.06
CA LEU A 19 6.84 -12.54 -8.11
C LEU A 19 6.92 -11.29 -7.24
N SER A 20 6.83 -10.11 -7.86
CA SER A 20 6.79 -8.82 -7.17
C SER A 20 5.55 -8.72 -6.27
N GLY A 21 4.38 -9.13 -6.77
CA GLY A 21 3.15 -9.18 -5.98
C GLY A 21 3.30 -10.06 -4.74
N ARG A 22 3.90 -11.25 -4.87
CA ARG A 22 4.11 -12.17 -3.75
C ARG A 22 5.12 -11.64 -2.72
N LEU A 23 6.14 -10.92 -3.16
CA LEU A 23 7.12 -10.29 -2.28
C LEU A 23 6.53 -9.10 -1.52
N LEU A 24 5.67 -8.31 -2.17
CA LEU A 24 5.03 -7.13 -1.58
C LEU A 24 3.78 -7.47 -0.75
N ALA A 25 3.09 -8.56 -1.05
CA ALA A 25 1.92 -9.02 -0.32
C ALA A 25 2.09 -9.04 1.21
N PRO A 26 3.15 -9.64 1.80
CA PRO A 26 3.33 -9.66 3.25
C PRO A 26 3.60 -8.28 3.85
N TYR A 27 4.12 -7.33 3.08
CA TYR A 27 4.27 -5.95 3.53
C TYR A 27 2.92 -5.25 3.57
N VAL A 28 2.15 -5.34 2.49
CA VAL A 28 0.80 -4.74 2.40
C VAL A 28 -0.10 -5.32 3.49
N THR A 29 -0.10 -6.63 3.71
CA THR A 29 -0.91 -7.24 4.77
C THR A 29 -0.51 -6.75 6.16
N ARG A 30 0.79 -6.55 6.44
CA ARG A 30 1.25 -5.98 7.72
C ARG A 30 0.76 -4.54 7.91
N VAL A 31 0.79 -3.72 6.86
CA VAL A 31 0.26 -2.35 6.89
C VAL A 31 -1.23 -2.35 7.19
N PHE A 32 -2.02 -3.16 6.47
CA PHE A 32 -3.48 -3.24 6.68
C PHE A 32 -3.89 -3.85 8.02
N THR A 33 -3.06 -4.72 8.60
CA THR A 33 -3.33 -5.34 9.91
C THR A 33 -2.77 -4.54 11.08
N LEU A 34 -2.12 -3.40 10.84
CA LEU A 34 -1.41 -2.61 11.86
C LEU A 34 -0.42 -3.47 12.68
N ALA A 35 0.09 -4.54 12.07
CA ALA A 35 0.95 -5.49 12.74
C ALA A 35 2.35 -4.90 12.91
N PRO A 36 2.98 -5.02 14.09
CA PRO A 36 4.26 -4.39 14.36
C PRO A 36 5.34 -4.92 13.41
N SER A 37 5.91 -4.03 12.61
CA SER A 37 7.00 -4.28 11.69
C SER A 37 8.29 -3.59 12.14
N GLN A 38 9.45 -4.10 11.73
CA GLN A 38 10.74 -3.46 12.03
C GLN A 38 10.89 -2.09 11.35
N LEU A 39 10.18 -1.87 10.23
CA LEU A 39 10.15 -0.59 9.55
C LEU A 39 9.32 0.45 10.32
N ASP A 40 8.37 0.01 11.14
CA ASP A 40 7.51 0.88 11.94
C ASP A 40 8.33 1.68 12.98
N LYS A 41 9.50 1.18 13.39
CA LYS A 41 10.38 1.93 14.31
C LYS A 41 10.86 3.26 13.70
N VAL A 42 11.01 3.31 12.38
CA VAL A 42 11.45 4.52 11.65
C VAL A 42 10.27 5.25 11.02
N LEU A 43 9.27 4.53 10.50
CA LEU A 43 8.11 5.12 9.85
C LEU A 43 7.13 5.75 10.85
N ASN A 44 6.89 5.13 12.01
CA ASN A 44 5.98 5.70 13.02
C ASN A 44 6.34 7.12 13.47
N PRO A 45 7.60 7.47 13.81
CA PRO A 45 7.91 8.85 14.20
C PRO A 45 7.74 9.85 13.05
N ILE A 46 8.03 9.44 11.81
CA ILE A 46 7.84 10.28 10.61
C ILE A 46 6.36 10.53 10.36
N GLU A 47 5.56 9.46 10.36
CA GLU A 47 4.11 9.54 10.20
C GLU A 47 3.48 10.40 11.29
N ARG A 48 3.89 10.22 12.55
CA ARG A 48 3.42 11.08 13.66
C ARG A 48 3.79 12.54 13.47
N GLY A 49 4.96 12.84 12.89
CA GLY A 49 5.37 14.19 12.53
C GLY A 49 4.45 14.79 11.47
N ILE A 50 4.18 14.05 10.40
CA ILE A 50 3.28 14.47 9.32
C ILE A 50 1.84 14.64 9.84
N TYR A 51 1.33 13.66 10.59
CA TYR A 51 0.00 13.74 11.22
C TYR A 51 -0.12 14.93 12.16
N ARG A 52 0.93 15.27 12.92
CA ARG A 52 0.95 16.46 13.77
C ARG A 52 0.99 17.76 12.96
N LEU A 53 1.70 17.80 11.84
CA LEU A 53 1.72 18.98 10.94
C LEU A 53 0.37 19.24 10.28
N ILE A 54 -0.32 18.18 9.86
CA ILE A 54 -1.64 18.27 9.20
C ILE A 54 -2.78 18.26 10.25
N SER A 55 -2.45 18.13 11.54
CA SER A 55 -3.41 18.01 12.65
C SER A 55 -4.44 16.87 12.46
N VAL A 56 -4.03 15.80 11.79
CA VAL A 56 -4.85 14.60 11.56
C VAL A 56 -4.62 13.62 12.72
N ASN A 57 -5.71 13.10 13.28
CA ASN A 57 -5.65 12.08 14.33
C ASN A 57 -5.82 10.68 13.71
N PRO A 58 -4.72 9.91 13.48
CA PRO A 58 -4.82 8.57 12.90
C PRO A 58 -5.51 7.55 13.83
N ALA A 59 -5.64 7.84 15.14
CA ALA A 59 -6.34 6.98 16.09
C ALA A 59 -7.87 7.18 16.05
N ARG A 60 -8.37 8.21 15.35
CA ARG A 60 -9.80 8.41 15.14
C ARG A 60 -10.24 7.54 13.96
N GLY A 61 -10.88 6.42 14.23
CA GLY A 61 -11.51 5.61 13.18
C GLY A 61 -12.56 6.44 12.42
N MET A 62 -12.51 6.40 11.09
CA MET A 62 -13.53 7.01 10.23
C MET A 62 -14.66 6.01 9.99
N GLY A 63 -15.91 6.43 10.19
CA GLY A 63 -17.07 5.70 9.70
C GLY A 63 -17.14 5.70 8.17
N TRP A 64 -17.94 4.81 7.58
CA TRP A 64 -18.06 4.68 6.11
C TRP A 64 -18.45 5.99 5.40
N LYS A 65 -19.32 6.80 5.99
CA LYS A 65 -19.72 8.11 5.44
C LYS A 65 -18.59 9.13 5.50
N GLU A 66 -17.85 9.16 6.61
CA GLU A 66 -16.69 10.04 6.78
C GLU A 66 -15.58 9.66 5.79
N TYR A 67 -15.36 8.36 5.57
CA TYR A 67 -14.42 7.85 4.58
C TYR A 67 -14.83 8.24 3.15
N PHE A 68 -16.11 8.09 2.81
CA PHE A 68 -16.64 8.47 1.50
C PHE A 68 -16.48 9.98 1.25
N LEU A 69 -16.84 10.82 2.23
CA LEU A 69 -16.69 12.26 2.11
C LEU A 69 -15.22 12.67 2.04
N ALA A 70 -14.34 12.06 2.84
CA ALA A 70 -12.90 12.32 2.79
C ALA A 70 -12.32 11.96 1.41
N ALA A 71 -12.71 10.84 0.81
CA ALA A 71 -12.25 10.45 -0.52
C ALA A 71 -12.83 11.33 -1.65
N LEU A 72 -14.01 11.92 -1.47
CA LEU A 72 -14.68 12.75 -2.47
C LEU A 72 -14.21 14.20 -2.46
N PHE A 73 -13.84 14.73 -1.29
CA PHE A 73 -13.44 16.13 -1.10
C PHE A 73 -11.90 16.33 -0.98
N VAL A 74 -11.12 15.25 -1.00
CA VAL A 74 -9.64 15.27 -1.11
C VAL A 74 -9.17 15.72 -2.49
#